data_AF-A0A6C0JAH4-F1
#
_entry.id   AF-A0A6C0JAH4-F1
#
_cell.length_a   1.000
_cell.length_b   1.000
_cell.length_c   1.000
_cell.angle_alpha   90.00
_cell.angle_beta   90.00
_cell.angle_gamma   90.00
#
_symmetry.space_group_name_H-M   'P 1'
#
loop_
_entity.id
_entity.type
_entity.pdbx_description
1 polymer ?
#
loop_
_entity_poly.entity_id
_entity_poly.type
_entity_poly.pdbx_seq_one_letter_code
_entity_poly.pdbx_strand_id
1 'polypeptide(L)'
;MFNLDVNTYTTSELKDIFQIKENAFANTSSLYEVLESRFQVLQNSIRENKKLDTSMQNKSIAFLSDAKHHLVQSLTPTIENGAGTQVKTTSDSQLNSGEVPWNVSGIRQNALTKKHTRMVTIDSKFHDFQYEDDKYNTNDFYVSLTNRLNKTESIELVEYSGPTSLRIISEEMHNNHFSISITEYNKNIIEKVITVPDFYRIERSILTSADIIKFVDIVNSSIKSAGGHFENCRFEFQHEQSDSTNLIGNLMDRTLMLRFDTRSYPPNKHPKQLTCHFDRDINNLPDKTHVPQKLGHMLGFRSSSTKLIIVSNIISRQTLPSPIDLIGFKYAYLVIDDFQSNSERSIVADDIQSTIGTVNNVQSGGNILAKINYRNEMNYNLSNRIVTTPRVYFGPVDIQKMHIRLINEYGDLIDTKGSDWSFTLRVITSYA
;
A
#
# COMPACT_ATOMS: atom_id res chain seq x y z
N MET A 1 -7.04 12.88 47.19
CA MET A 1 -5.61 12.56 46.97
C MET A 1 -5.60 11.35 46.06
N PHE A 2 -5.08 11.45 44.84
CA PHE A 2 -5.04 10.30 43.92
C PHE A 2 -4.06 9.27 44.48
N ASN A 3 -4.47 8.01 44.56
CA ASN A 3 -3.57 6.92 44.90
C ASN A 3 -2.68 6.64 43.68
N LEU A 4 -1.36 6.67 43.84
CA LEU A 4 -0.41 6.46 42.75
C LEU A 4 0.18 5.04 42.75
N ASP A 5 -0.48 4.11 43.44
CA ASP A 5 -0.15 2.68 43.40
C ASP A 5 -1.08 1.96 42.41
N VAL A 6 -0.51 1.53 41.28
CA VAL A 6 -1.23 0.81 40.20
C VAL A 6 -1.90 -0.47 40.71
N ASN A 7 -1.32 -1.13 41.72
CA ASN A 7 -1.86 -2.39 42.24
C ASN A 7 -3.18 -2.22 43.00
N THR A 8 -3.58 -0.99 43.29
CA THR A 8 -4.85 -0.68 43.97
C THR A 8 -6.02 -0.49 43.00
N TYR A 9 -5.77 -0.56 41.69
CA TYR A 9 -6.76 -0.36 40.64
C TYR A 9 -7.10 -1.66 39.90
N THR A 10 -8.37 -1.87 39.60
CA THR A 10 -8.85 -2.97 38.74
C THR A 10 -8.57 -2.66 37.26
N THR A 11 -8.56 -3.69 36.41
CA THR A 11 -8.37 -3.53 34.94
C THR A 11 -9.43 -2.62 34.31
N SER A 12 -10.67 -2.61 34.83
CA SER A 12 -11.73 -1.70 34.35
C SER A 12 -11.42 -0.25 34.70
N GLU A 13 -11.02 0.02 35.95
CA GLU A 13 -10.68 1.37 36.38
C GLU A 13 -9.45 1.90 35.66
N LEU A 14 -8.45 1.05 35.39
CA LEU A 14 -7.30 1.42 34.55
C LEU A 14 -7.74 1.77 33.12
N LYS A 15 -8.67 1.01 32.52
CA LYS A 15 -9.23 1.35 31.19
C LYS A 15 -9.97 2.69 31.20
N ASP A 16 -10.67 3.01 32.27
CA ASP A 16 -11.38 4.28 32.44
C ASP A 16 -10.42 5.47 32.54
N ILE A 17 -9.27 5.30 33.22
CA ILE A 17 -8.19 6.31 33.25
C ILE A 17 -7.74 6.68 31.82
N PHE A 18 -7.65 5.68 30.93
CA PHE A 18 -7.31 5.89 29.52
C PHE A 18 -8.53 6.17 28.60
N GLN A 19 -9.75 6.26 29.17
CA GLN A 19 -11.01 6.50 28.45
C GLN A 19 -11.29 5.47 27.34
N ILE A 20 -11.06 4.19 27.62
CA ILE A 20 -11.21 3.08 26.67
C ILE A 20 -12.63 2.52 26.78
N LYS A 21 -13.45 2.60 25.71
CA LYS A 21 -14.82 2.04 25.67
C LYS A 21 -14.80 0.55 25.29
N GLU A 22 -15.50 -0.30 26.03
CA GLU A 22 -15.48 -1.77 25.87
C GLU A 22 -15.89 -2.29 24.47
N ASN A 23 -16.72 -1.56 23.73
CA ASN A 23 -17.26 -2.02 22.44
C ASN A 23 -16.46 -1.57 21.20
N ALA A 24 -15.27 -0.97 21.37
CA ALA A 24 -14.51 -0.39 20.25
C ALA A 24 -13.52 -1.37 19.55
N PHE A 25 -13.54 -2.66 19.87
CA PHE A 25 -12.43 -3.56 19.57
C PHE A 25 -12.91 -4.87 18.91
N ALA A 26 -13.16 -4.84 17.60
CA ALA A 26 -13.28 -6.06 16.79
C ALA A 26 -11.91 -6.60 16.30
N ASN A 27 -10.86 -5.76 16.36
CA ASN A 27 -9.54 -6.10 15.86
C ASN A 27 -8.51 -5.80 16.98
N THR A 28 -7.71 -6.78 17.37
CA THR A 28 -6.68 -6.67 18.42
C THR A 28 -5.62 -5.60 18.16
N SER A 29 -5.57 -5.02 16.96
CA SER A 29 -4.63 -3.97 16.57
C SER A 29 -5.03 -2.54 16.98
N SER A 30 -6.23 -2.27 17.51
CA SER A 30 -6.60 -0.90 17.91
C SER A 30 -6.35 -0.56 19.39
N LEU A 31 -6.03 -1.54 20.26
CA LEU A 31 -5.93 -1.26 21.70
C LEU A 31 -4.56 -0.71 22.14
N TYR A 32 -3.46 -1.24 21.61
CA TYR A 32 -2.10 -0.75 21.91
C TYR A 32 -1.87 0.67 21.40
N GLU A 33 -2.29 0.97 20.17
CA GLU A 33 -2.15 2.30 19.58
C GLU A 33 -3.07 3.32 20.29
N VAL A 34 -4.28 2.91 20.67
CA VAL A 34 -5.17 3.76 21.48
C VAL A 34 -4.57 3.98 22.86
N LEU A 35 -4.03 2.95 23.52
CA LEU A 35 -3.35 3.09 24.81
C LEU A 35 -2.15 4.04 24.72
N GLU A 36 -1.30 3.88 23.69
CA GLU A 36 -0.12 4.72 23.51
C GLU A 36 -0.51 6.17 23.21
N SER A 37 -1.45 6.39 22.29
CA SER A 37 -1.92 7.75 21.97
C SER A 37 -2.58 8.44 23.18
N ARG A 38 -3.39 7.72 23.97
CA ARG A 38 -3.99 8.25 25.20
C ARG A 38 -2.95 8.53 26.28
N PHE A 39 -1.96 7.66 26.42
CA PHE A 39 -0.83 7.88 27.31
C PHE A 39 -0.08 9.17 26.97
N GLN A 40 0.25 9.40 25.69
CA GLN A 40 0.95 10.61 25.25
C GLN A 40 0.13 11.89 25.53
N VAL A 41 -1.18 11.86 25.27
CA VAL A 41 -2.08 13.01 25.57
C VAL A 41 -2.09 13.32 27.08
N LEU A 42 -2.20 12.30 27.93
CA LEU A 42 -2.18 12.48 29.38
C LEU A 42 -0.81 12.94 29.88
N GLN A 43 0.28 12.39 29.34
CA GLN A 43 1.65 12.78 29.68
C GLN A 43 1.91 14.26 29.37
N ASN A 44 1.50 14.73 28.19
CA ASN A 44 1.63 16.14 27.82
C ASN A 44 0.77 17.05 28.70
N SER A 45 -0.46 16.63 29.00
CA SER A 45 -1.37 17.37 29.90
C SER A 45 -0.79 17.53 31.31
N ILE A 46 -0.09 16.53 31.84
CA ILE A 46 0.58 16.59 33.15
C ILE A 46 1.78 17.54 33.11
N ARG A 47 2.60 17.47 32.06
CA ARG A 47 3.79 18.32 31.89
C ARG A 47 3.44 19.80 31.73
N GLU A 48 2.33 20.10 31.08
CA GLU A 48 1.84 21.48 30.87
C GLU A 48 1.15 22.06 32.11
N ASN A 49 0.79 21.24 33.09
CA ASN A 49 0.08 21.68 34.28
C ASN A 49 1.02 22.36 35.30
N LYS A 50 1.06 23.70 35.23
CA LYS A 50 1.85 24.57 36.12
C LYS A 50 1.44 24.55 37.61
N LYS A 51 0.31 23.91 37.96
CA LYS A 51 -0.13 23.77 39.36
C LYS A 51 0.50 22.57 40.08
N LEU A 52 1.14 21.68 39.34
CA LEU A 52 1.86 20.52 39.89
C LEU A 52 3.35 20.85 39.98
N ASP A 53 3.98 20.50 41.10
CA ASP A 53 5.44 20.55 41.18
C ASP A 53 6.07 19.44 40.31
N THR A 54 7.34 19.61 39.95
CA THR A 54 8.07 18.68 39.07
C THR A 54 8.14 17.26 39.66
N SER A 55 8.16 17.13 41.00
CA SER A 55 8.21 15.83 41.68
C SER A 55 6.91 15.05 41.50
N MET A 56 5.77 15.73 41.67
CA MET A 56 4.44 15.17 41.50
C MET A 56 4.15 14.86 40.03
N GLN A 57 4.56 15.73 39.10
CA GLN A 57 4.47 15.46 37.67
C GLN A 57 5.18 14.16 37.28
N ASN A 58 6.41 13.95 37.77
CA ASN A 58 7.17 12.73 37.50
C ASN A 58 6.51 11.49 38.11
N LYS A 59 5.98 11.58 39.34
CA LYS A 59 5.25 10.48 39.99
C LYS A 59 3.97 10.11 39.25
N SER A 60 3.21 11.09 38.76
CA SER A 60 2.00 10.85 37.98
C SER A 60 2.29 10.22 36.62
N ILE A 61 3.38 10.62 35.96
CA ILE A 61 3.81 10.00 34.68
C ILE A 61 4.29 8.56 34.90
N ALA A 62 5.04 8.30 35.98
CA ALA A 62 5.48 6.95 36.34
C ALA A 62 4.26 6.03 36.58
N PHE A 63 3.28 6.50 37.35
CA PHE A 63 2.01 5.79 37.56
C PHE A 63 1.29 5.47 36.23
N LEU A 64 1.17 6.44 35.31
CA LEU A 64 0.56 6.19 34.00
C LEU A 64 1.34 5.17 33.16
N SER A 65 2.67 5.16 33.27
CA SER A 65 3.53 4.20 32.57
C SER A 65 3.31 2.79 33.10
N ASP A 66 3.27 2.64 34.42
CA ASP A 66 3.04 1.36 35.10
C ASP A 66 1.61 0.84 34.82
N ALA A 67 0.61 1.73 34.84
CA ALA A 67 -0.78 1.42 34.48
C ALA A 67 -0.91 0.94 33.03
N LYS A 68 -0.21 1.59 32.09
CA LYS A 68 -0.15 1.17 30.68
C LYS A 68 0.47 -0.22 30.57
N HIS A 69 1.59 -0.46 31.26
CA HIS A 69 2.28 -1.75 31.23
C HIS A 69 1.38 -2.88 31.77
N HIS A 70 0.67 -2.63 32.87
CA HIS A 70 -0.26 -3.58 33.46
C HIS A 70 -1.42 -3.94 32.50
N LEU A 71 -2.01 -2.94 31.83
CA LEU A 71 -3.03 -3.18 30.81
C LEU A 71 -2.49 -4.00 29.64
N VAL A 72 -1.32 -3.65 29.13
CA VAL A 72 -0.63 -4.38 28.06
C VAL A 72 -0.41 -5.85 28.42
N GLN A 73 0.13 -6.12 29.61
CA GLN A 73 0.38 -7.49 30.09
C GLN A 73 -0.91 -8.31 30.23
N SER A 74 -2.00 -7.68 30.69
CA SER A 74 -3.31 -8.35 30.80
C SER A 74 -3.94 -8.70 29.44
N LEU A 75 -3.43 -8.14 28.35
CA LEU A 75 -3.94 -8.30 26.98
C LEU A 75 -3.06 -9.22 26.12
N THR A 76 -1.82 -9.49 26.52
CA THR A 76 -0.99 -10.52 25.90
C THR A 76 -1.55 -11.90 26.23
N PRO A 77 -1.85 -12.78 25.24
CA PRO A 77 -2.22 -14.15 25.53
C PRO A 77 -1.05 -14.84 26.24
N THR A 78 -1.28 -15.29 27.48
CA THR A 78 -0.36 -16.19 28.15
C THR A 78 -0.32 -17.50 27.38
N ILE A 79 0.84 -17.83 26.80
CA ILE A 79 1.10 -19.19 26.32
C ILE A 79 1.36 -20.04 27.58
N GLU A 80 0.29 -20.52 28.19
CA GLU A 80 0.40 -21.57 29.20
C GLU A 80 0.54 -22.92 28.49
N ASN A 81 1.76 -23.47 28.54
CA ASN A 81 1.98 -24.89 28.30
C ASN A 81 1.17 -25.67 29.34
N GLY A 82 0.23 -26.49 28.85
CA GLY A 82 -0.87 -27.00 29.65
C GLY A 82 -0.51 -27.88 30.86
N ALA A 83 -1.32 -27.73 31.90
CA ALA A 83 -1.77 -28.81 32.78
C ALA A 83 -3.13 -28.38 33.35
N GLY A 84 -4.11 -29.28 33.31
CA GLY A 84 -5.54 -28.93 33.32
C GLY A 84 -6.06 -28.20 34.56
N THR A 85 -7.14 -27.45 34.38
CA THR A 85 -8.06 -27.10 35.48
C THR A 85 -9.48 -26.97 34.91
N GLN A 86 -10.39 -27.74 35.50
CA GLN A 86 -11.80 -27.76 35.16
C GLN A 86 -12.46 -26.41 35.47
N VAL A 87 -13.22 -25.89 34.52
CA VAL A 87 -14.10 -24.73 34.75
C VAL A 87 -15.32 -25.19 35.54
N LYS A 88 -15.39 -24.76 36.80
CA LYS A 88 -16.62 -24.76 37.60
C LYS A 88 -17.62 -23.79 36.97
N THR A 89 -18.75 -24.29 36.50
CA THR A 89 -19.93 -23.48 36.20
C THR A 89 -20.61 -23.11 37.51
N THR A 90 -20.65 -21.82 37.87
CA THR A 90 -21.53 -21.32 38.91
C THR A 90 -22.93 -21.13 38.32
N SER A 91 -23.86 -21.91 38.86
CA SER A 91 -25.31 -21.76 38.77
C SER A 91 -25.78 -20.50 39.52
N ASP A 92 -26.81 -19.86 38.96
CA ASP A 92 -27.82 -18.95 39.55
C ASP A 92 -27.95 -17.68 38.68
N SER A 93 -29.02 -17.51 37.89
CA SER A 93 -30.34 -17.21 38.42
C SER A 93 -31.44 -17.33 37.35
N GLN A 94 -32.49 -18.05 37.73
CA GLN A 94 -33.88 -17.96 37.24
C GLN A 94 -34.38 -16.49 37.39
N LEU A 95 -35.30 -15.88 36.63
CA LEU A 95 -36.54 -16.26 35.93
C LEU A 95 -36.99 -15.02 35.12
N ASN A 96 -37.51 -15.19 33.90
CA ASN A 96 -38.85 -14.75 33.52
C ASN A 96 -39.14 -15.09 32.05
N SER A 97 -39.89 -16.17 31.89
CA SER A 97 -40.52 -16.62 30.66
C SER A 97 -41.72 -15.74 30.32
N GLY A 98 -41.59 -14.92 29.30
CA GLY A 98 -42.73 -14.45 28.51
C GLY A 98 -42.86 -15.37 27.29
N GLU A 99 -43.94 -16.15 27.24
CA GLU A 99 -44.30 -16.96 26.08
C GLU A 99 -44.43 -16.08 24.83
N VAL A 100 -43.67 -16.39 23.79
CA VAL A 100 -44.00 -15.99 22.41
C VAL A 100 -44.22 -17.27 21.60
N PRO A 101 -45.42 -17.46 21.01
CA PRO A 101 -45.86 -18.72 20.47
C PRO A 101 -45.49 -18.85 19.00
N TRP A 102 -44.26 -19.21 18.67
CA TRP A 102 -43.94 -19.77 17.35
C TRP A 102 -42.89 -20.87 17.50
N ASN A 103 -43.38 -22.11 17.48
CA ASN A 103 -42.57 -23.30 17.30
C ASN A 103 -42.12 -23.35 15.83
N VAL A 104 -41.17 -22.48 15.45
CA VAL A 104 -40.37 -22.74 14.26
C VAL A 104 -39.46 -23.86 14.68
N SER A 105 -39.60 -25.02 14.03
CA SER A 105 -38.63 -26.11 14.10
C SER A 105 -37.29 -25.55 13.64
N GLY A 106 -36.58 -24.90 14.57
CA GLY A 106 -35.21 -24.52 14.41
C GLY A 106 -34.48 -25.81 14.11
N ILE A 107 -33.97 -25.88 12.89
CA ILE A 107 -32.82 -26.69 12.51
C ILE A 107 -32.02 -26.88 13.80
N ARG A 108 -31.98 -28.11 14.32
CA ARG A 108 -31.05 -28.46 15.38
C ARG A 108 -29.74 -27.86 14.92
N GLN A 109 -29.25 -26.82 15.58
CA GLN A 109 -27.87 -26.39 15.38
C GLN A 109 -27.08 -27.65 15.64
N ASN A 110 -26.60 -28.26 14.56
CA ASN A 110 -25.90 -29.53 14.66
C ASN A 110 -24.79 -29.32 15.66
N ALA A 111 -24.73 -30.23 16.63
CA ALA A 111 -23.73 -30.28 17.66
C ALA A 111 -22.36 -29.95 17.06
N LEU A 112 -21.72 -28.87 17.57
CA LEU A 112 -20.29 -28.57 17.47
C LEU A 112 -19.55 -29.42 16.42
N THR A 113 -19.76 -29.16 15.13
CA THR A 113 -18.92 -29.78 14.09
C THR A 113 -17.51 -29.25 14.35
N LYS A 114 -16.66 -30.11 14.91
CA LYS A 114 -15.29 -29.75 15.31
C LYS A 114 -14.60 -29.13 14.09
N LYS A 115 -14.26 -27.85 14.16
CA LYS A 115 -13.55 -27.19 13.07
C LYS A 115 -12.05 -27.40 13.25
N HIS A 116 -11.36 -27.67 12.16
CA HIS A 116 -9.90 -27.76 12.14
C HIS A 116 -9.34 -26.60 11.33
N THR A 117 -8.45 -25.83 11.95
CA THR A 117 -7.72 -24.73 11.30
C THR A 117 -6.41 -25.26 10.74
N ARG A 118 -6.13 -25.00 9.47
CA ARG A 118 -4.84 -25.31 8.81
C ARG A 118 -4.20 -24.02 8.31
N MET A 119 -2.88 -23.97 8.36
CA MET A 119 -2.08 -22.90 7.74
C MET A 119 -1.45 -23.48 6.48
N VAL A 120 -1.65 -22.82 5.35
CA VAL A 120 -1.13 -23.25 4.05
C VAL A 120 -0.31 -22.11 3.48
N THR A 121 1.00 -22.31 3.38
CA THR A 121 1.92 -21.34 2.77
C THR A 121 2.08 -21.66 1.29
N ILE A 122 1.98 -20.63 0.46
CA ILE A 122 2.17 -20.68 -0.99
C ILE A 122 3.34 -19.76 -1.32
N ASP A 123 4.31 -20.27 -2.06
CA ASP A 123 5.49 -19.54 -2.52
C ASP A 123 5.51 -19.59 -4.04
N SER A 124 5.58 -18.43 -4.67
CA SER A 124 5.67 -18.28 -6.13
C SER A 124 6.83 -19.07 -6.73
N LYS A 125 7.87 -19.42 -5.99
CA LYS A 125 8.98 -20.27 -6.45
C LYS A 125 8.57 -21.69 -6.83
N PHE A 126 7.51 -22.22 -6.23
CA PHE A 126 7.07 -23.61 -6.37
C PHE A 126 5.75 -23.74 -7.13
N HIS A 127 5.47 -22.78 -8.03
CA HIS A 127 4.27 -22.80 -8.86
C HIS A 127 4.30 -23.92 -9.91
N ASP A 128 3.11 -24.27 -10.42
CA ASP A 128 2.95 -25.18 -11.54
C ASP A 128 3.39 -24.49 -12.84
N PHE A 129 4.35 -25.07 -13.57
CA PHE A 129 4.78 -24.57 -14.88
C PHE A 129 4.51 -25.64 -15.95
N GLN A 130 4.02 -25.21 -17.11
CA GLN A 130 3.81 -26.10 -18.26
C GLN A 130 4.91 -25.92 -19.31
N TYR A 131 5.45 -24.70 -19.44
CA TYR A 131 6.52 -24.35 -20.35
C TYR A 131 7.71 -23.72 -19.60
N GLU A 132 8.89 -23.66 -20.22
CA GLU A 132 10.09 -23.08 -19.59
C GLU A 132 9.92 -21.59 -19.26
N ASP A 133 9.18 -20.85 -20.10
CA ASP A 133 8.95 -19.41 -19.90
C ASP A 133 8.06 -19.13 -18.68
N ASP A 134 7.15 -20.06 -18.33
CA ASP A 134 6.27 -19.93 -17.15
C ASP A 134 7.08 -19.84 -15.86
N LYS A 135 8.27 -20.47 -15.82
CA LYS A 135 9.15 -20.53 -14.65
C LYS A 135 9.48 -19.15 -14.09
N TYR A 136 9.46 -18.11 -14.92
CA TYR A 136 9.78 -16.74 -14.53
C TYR A 136 8.54 -15.89 -14.21
N ASN A 137 7.34 -16.44 -14.41
CA ASN A 137 6.09 -15.76 -14.11
C ASN A 137 5.72 -15.93 -12.64
N THR A 138 6.12 -14.95 -11.83
CA THR A 138 5.84 -14.98 -10.39
C THR A 138 4.56 -14.25 -9.99
N ASN A 139 3.83 -13.60 -10.92
CA ASN A 139 2.64 -12.78 -10.57
C ASN A 139 1.34 -13.24 -11.21
N ASP A 140 1.38 -14.23 -12.09
CA ASP A 140 0.22 -14.89 -12.67
C ASP A 140 0.52 -16.39 -12.85
N PHE A 141 0.16 -17.20 -11.86
CA PHE A 141 0.57 -18.61 -11.85
C PHE A 141 -0.46 -19.53 -11.20
N TYR A 142 -0.40 -20.81 -11.55
CA TYR A 142 -1.20 -21.85 -10.91
C TYR A 142 -0.40 -22.55 -9.82
N VAL A 143 -1.09 -23.01 -8.77
CA VAL A 143 -0.49 -23.86 -7.73
C VAL A 143 -1.40 -25.06 -7.45
N SER A 144 -0.81 -26.25 -7.48
CA SER A 144 -1.46 -27.50 -7.08
C SER A 144 -1.01 -27.92 -5.68
N LEU A 145 -1.95 -28.01 -4.73
CA LEU A 145 -1.64 -28.40 -3.36
C LEU A 145 -1.31 -29.90 -3.29
N THR A 146 -0.23 -30.28 -2.60
CA THR A 146 0.09 -31.71 -2.40
C THR A 146 -1.04 -32.48 -1.71
N ASN A 147 -1.70 -31.84 -0.73
CA ASN A 147 -2.82 -32.41 0.01
C ASN A 147 -4.10 -31.62 -0.27
N ARG A 148 -5.14 -32.32 -0.72
CA ARG A 148 -6.47 -31.74 -0.93
C ARG A 148 -7.03 -31.16 0.37
N LEU A 149 -7.50 -29.91 0.30
CA LEU A 149 -8.19 -29.25 1.41
C LEU A 149 -9.66 -29.64 1.36
N ASN A 150 -9.99 -30.78 1.96
CA ASN A 150 -11.35 -31.31 1.98
C ASN A 150 -12.25 -30.57 2.97
N LYS A 151 -13.52 -30.39 2.61
CA LYS A 151 -14.56 -29.76 3.45
C LYS A 151 -14.15 -28.39 4.00
N THR A 152 -13.52 -27.58 3.15
CA THR A 152 -13.14 -26.19 3.42
C THR A 152 -14.38 -25.31 3.55
N GLU A 153 -14.50 -24.59 4.65
CA GLU A 153 -15.60 -23.65 4.94
C GLU A 153 -15.18 -22.19 4.77
N SER A 154 -13.92 -21.87 5.00
CA SER A 154 -13.38 -20.54 4.72
C SER A 154 -11.88 -20.53 4.47
N ILE A 155 -11.45 -19.51 3.72
CA ILE A 155 -10.04 -19.17 3.52
C ILE A 155 -9.81 -17.69 3.83
N GLU A 156 -8.66 -17.36 4.39
CA GLU A 156 -8.28 -15.98 4.72
C GLU A 156 -6.77 -15.80 4.62
N LEU A 157 -6.32 -14.67 4.07
CA LEU A 157 -4.91 -14.32 4.09
C LEU A 157 -4.49 -13.93 5.51
N VAL A 158 -3.40 -14.49 6.03
CA VAL A 158 -2.87 -14.13 7.35
C VAL A 158 -1.52 -13.43 7.31
N GLU A 159 -0.73 -13.70 6.28
CA GLU A 159 0.64 -13.24 6.15
C GLU A 159 0.98 -13.12 4.68
N TYR A 160 1.79 -12.10 4.37
CA TYR A 160 2.23 -11.78 3.02
C TYR A 160 3.69 -11.32 3.08
N SER A 161 4.56 -12.04 2.41
CA SER A 161 5.96 -11.72 2.22
C SER A 161 6.17 -11.33 0.77
N GLY A 162 6.07 -10.02 0.51
CA GLY A 162 6.15 -9.47 -0.85
C GLY A 162 7.52 -9.56 -1.52
N PRO A 163 7.55 -9.32 -2.84
CA PRO A 163 8.76 -9.35 -3.63
C PRO A 163 9.75 -8.26 -3.16
N THR A 164 11.05 -8.53 -3.28
CA THR A 164 12.08 -7.60 -2.81
C THR A 164 12.12 -6.31 -3.63
N SER A 165 11.91 -6.43 -4.94
CA SER A 165 11.92 -5.32 -5.89
C SER A 165 10.77 -5.41 -6.87
N LEU A 166 10.27 -4.25 -7.27
CA LEU A 166 9.20 -4.08 -8.23
C LEU A 166 9.67 -3.15 -9.34
N ARG A 167 9.55 -3.55 -10.59
CA ARG A 167 9.80 -2.66 -11.73
C ARG A 167 8.57 -1.77 -11.89
N ILE A 168 8.76 -0.47 -11.78
CA ILE A 168 7.66 0.52 -11.85
C ILE A 168 7.75 1.41 -13.08
N ILE A 169 8.92 1.50 -13.70
CA ILE A 169 9.13 2.15 -15.00
C ILE A 169 9.81 1.14 -15.90
N SER A 170 9.23 0.86 -17.06
CA SER A 170 9.82 -0.02 -18.07
C SER A 170 9.20 0.16 -19.46
N GLU A 171 9.88 -0.38 -20.47
CA GLU A 171 9.33 -0.49 -21.83
C GLU A 171 8.13 -1.44 -21.88
N GLU A 172 8.16 -2.54 -21.12
CA GLU A 172 7.07 -3.53 -21.05
C GLU A 172 5.77 -2.95 -20.49
N MET A 173 5.87 -2.00 -19.56
CA MET A 173 4.72 -1.27 -19.02
C MET A 173 4.33 -0.06 -19.90
N HIS A 174 5.06 0.19 -21.00
CA HIS A 174 4.89 1.34 -21.88
C HIS A 174 4.88 2.69 -21.15
N ASN A 175 5.57 2.81 -20.02
CA ASN A 175 5.53 4.00 -19.18
C ASN A 175 6.90 4.66 -18.98
N ASN A 176 7.92 4.23 -19.71
CA ASN A 176 9.30 4.74 -19.60
C ASN A 176 9.66 5.87 -20.58
N HIS A 177 8.68 6.43 -21.29
CA HIS A 177 8.93 7.45 -22.30
C HIS A 177 7.93 8.60 -22.25
N PHE A 178 8.30 9.70 -22.89
CA PHE A 178 7.43 10.85 -23.19
C PHE A 178 7.99 11.61 -24.39
N SER A 179 7.16 12.40 -25.07
CA SER A 179 7.59 13.18 -26.22
C SER A 179 7.78 14.65 -25.86
N ILE A 180 8.82 15.28 -26.40
CA ILE A 180 9.07 16.71 -26.29
C ILE A 180 9.04 17.31 -27.68
N SER A 181 8.22 18.34 -27.87
CA SER A 181 8.19 19.17 -29.07
C SER A 181 8.65 20.59 -28.76
N ILE A 182 9.48 21.15 -29.63
CA ILE A 182 9.96 22.54 -29.55
C ILE A 182 9.50 23.28 -30.80
N THR A 183 8.79 24.39 -30.61
CA THR A 183 8.47 25.32 -31.70
C THR A 183 9.61 26.33 -31.84
N GLU A 184 10.31 26.26 -32.97
CA GLU A 184 11.45 27.13 -33.30
C GLU A 184 11.02 28.57 -33.66
N TYR A 185 11.98 29.48 -33.77
CA TYR A 185 11.74 30.88 -34.13
C TYR A 185 11.08 31.06 -35.51
N ASN A 186 11.35 30.13 -36.44
CA ASN A 186 10.80 30.06 -37.79
C ASN A 186 9.41 29.36 -37.84
N LYS A 187 8.85 29.00 -36.67
CA LYS A 187 7.60 28.23 -36.49
C LYS A 187 7.68 26.76 -36.91
N ASN A 188 8.85 26.24 -37.27
CA ASN A 188 9.04 24.81 -37.43
C ASN A 188 8.92 24.12 -36.07
N ILE A 189 8.40 22.89 -36.08
CA ILE A 189 8.29 22.07 -34.88
C ILE A 189 9.27 20.91 -35.03
N ILE A 190 10.19 20.80 -34.08
CA ILE A 190 11.05 19.63 -33.92
C ILE A 190 10.54 18.80 -32.75
N GLU A 191 10.61 17.48 -32.87
CA GLU A 191 10.06 16.57 -31.87
C GLU A 191 11.00 15.41 -31.62
N LYS A 192 11.08 14.99 -30.35
CA LYS A 192 11.88 13.86 -29.89
C LYS A 192 11.15 13.09 -28.81
N VAL A 193 11.20 11.77 -28.92
CA VAL A 193 10.79 10.85 -27.86
C VAL A 193 11.97 10.69 -26.90
N ILE A 194 11.74 10.96 -25.63
CA ILE A 194 12.69 10.77 -24.55
C ILE A 194 12.34 9.47 -23.85
N THR A 195 13.30 8.54 -23.80
CA THR A 195 13.15 7.24 -23.14
C THR A 195 14.09 7.18 -21.95
N VAL A 196 13.60 6.62 -20.85
CA VAL A 196 14.31 6.46 -19.58
C VAL A 196 14.52 4.95 -19.35
N PRO A 197 15.66 4.52 -18.78
CA PRO A 197 15.87 3.13 -18.44
C PRO A 197 14.89 2.62 -17.36
N ASP A 198 14.83 1.30 -17.22
CA ASP A 198 14.01 0.64 -16.21
C ASP A 198 14.31 1.17 -14.79
N PHE A 199 13.26 1.39 -14.00
CA PHE A 199 13.36 1.82 -12.62
C PHE A 199 12.70 0.82 -11.67
N TYR A 200 13.43 0.43 -10.65
CA TYR A 200 13.00 -0.54 -9.65
C TYR A 200 12.77 0.14 -8.30
N ARG A 201 11.58 -0.08 -7.73
CA ARG A 201 11.27 0.21 -6.33
C ARG A 201 11.67 -0.98 -5.46
N ILE A 202 12.50 -0.75 -4.46
CA ILE A 202 12.88 -1.77 -3.48
C ILE A 202 11.96 -1.62 -2.27
N GLU A 203 11.15 -2.65 -1.96
CA GLU A 203 10.05 -2.56 -0.97
C GLU A 203 10.51 -2.16 0.44
N ARG A 204 11.74 -2.54 0.82
CA ARG A 204 12.30 -2.24 2.15
C ARG A 204 13.21 -1.02 2.18
N SER A 205 13.36 -0.32 1.06
CA SER A 205 14.24 0.85 0.94
C SER A 205 13.41 2.10 0.74
N ILE A 206 13.52 3.06 1.65
CA ILE A 206 12.85 4.36 1.52
C ILE A 206 13.61 5.17 0.48
N LEU A 207 12.89 5.65 -0.55
CA LEU A 207 13.47 6.55 -1.56
C LEU A 207 13.91 7.85 -0.89
N THR A 208 15.22 8.07 -0.87
CA THR A 208 15.83 9.29 -0.31
C THR A 208 15.77 10.42 -1.33
N SER A 209 15.93 11.67 -0.89
CA SER A 209 16.05 12.81 -1.81
C SER A 209 17.23 12.63 -2.78
N ALA A 210 18.31 11.96 -2.36
CA ALA A 210 19.45 11.66 -3.23
C ALA A 210 19.09 10.67 -4.35
N ASP A 211 18.24 9.68 -4.07
CA ASP A 211 17.78 8.71 -5.10
C ASP A 211 16.87 9.38 -6.13
N ILE A 212 16.01 10.29 -5.66
CA ILE A 212 15.14 11.09 -6.52
C ILE A 212 15.97 12.01 -7.42
N ILE A 213 16.99 12.70 -6.87
CA ILE A 213 17.89 13.55 -7.67
C ILE A 213 18.60 12.72 -8.75
N LYS A 214 19.14 11.54 -8.41
CA LYS A 214 19.76 10.64 -9.39
C LYS A 214 18.79 10.24 -10.51
N PHE A 215 17.54 9.95 -10.16
CA PHE A 215 16.52 9.63 -11.17
C PHE A 215 16.29 10.83 -12.12
N VAL A 216 16.13 12.03 -11.56
CA VAL A 216 15.95 13.26 -12.35
C VAL A 216 17.17 13.54 -13.23
N ASP A 217 18.39 13.28 -12.75
CA ASP A 217 19.62 13.39 -13.54
C ASP A 217 19.64 12.42 -14.73
N ILE A 218 19.12 11.20 -14.56
CA ILE A 218 18.97 10.23 -15.66
C ILE A 218 17.97 10.76 -16.70
N VAL A 219 16.83 11.29 -16.27
CA VAL A 219 15.84 11.92 -17.16
C VAL A 219 16.48 13.09 -17.93
N ASN A 220 17.18 13.98 -17.21
CA ASN A 220 17.87 15.12 -17.80
C ASN A 220 18.97 14.73 -18.78
N SER A 221 19.71 13.66 -18.48
CA SER A 221 20.72 13.11 -19.39
C SER A 221 20.08 12.56 -20.67
N SER A 222 18.90 11.94 -20.55
CA SER A 222 18.12 11.44 -21.68
C SER A 222 17.53 12.57 -22.53
N ILE A 223 17.15 13.69 -21.92
CA ILE A 223 16.76 14.91 -22.66
C ILE A 223 17.97 15.50 -23.38
N LYS A 224 19.11 15.61 -22.69
CA LYS A 224 20.34 16.20 -23.25
C LYS A 224 20.87 15.38 -24.43
N SER A 225 20.77 14.05 -24.39
CA SER A 225 21.21 13.19 -25.50
C SER A 225 20.40 13.37 -26.78
N ALA A 226 19.20 13.96 -26.71
CA ALA A 226 18.39 14.30 -27.88
C ALA A 226 19.03 15.41 -28.75
N GLY A 227 19.96 16.19 -28.17
CA GLY A 227 20.81 17.16 -28.87
C GLY A 227 20.12 18.47 -29.26
N GLY A 228 20.90 19.44 -29.75
CA GLY A 228 20.37 20.68 -30.34
C GLY A 228 19.61 21.53 -29.34
N HIS A 229 18.38 21.96 -29.67
CA HIS A 229 17.58 22.79 -28.76
C HIS A 229 17.21 22.07 -27.46
N PHE A 230 17.10 20.74 -27.47
CA PHE A 230 16.74 19.94 -26.29
C PHE A 230 17.80 19.97 -25.19
N GLU A 231 19.08 20.22 -25.51
CA GLU A 231 20.16 20.35 -24.51
C GLU A 231 19.95 21.51 -23.53
N ASN A 232 19.12 22.48 -23.90
CA ASN A 232 18.80 23.64 -23.06
C ASN A 232 17.56 23.39 -22.17
N CYS A 233 16.93 22.22 -22.30
CA CYS A 233 15.79 21.78 -21.52
C CYS A 233 16.25 20.85 -20.39
N ARG A 234 15.72 21.04 -19.19
CA ARG A 234 15.88 20.08 -18.08
C ARG A 234 14.78 20.24 -17.04
N PHE A 235 14.60 19.22 -16.23
CA PHE A 235 13.92 19.32 -14.94
C PHE A 235 14.90 19.76 -13.87
N GLU A 236 14.48 20.66 -12.99
CA GLU A 236 15.25 21.07 -11.82
C GLU A 236 14.33 21.23 -10.61
N PHE A 237 14.87 21.03 -9.42
CA PHE A 237 14.16 21.33 -8.19
C PHE A 237 14.21 22.83 -7.88
N GLN A 238 13.27 23.32 -7.07
CA GLN A 238 13.23 24.72 -6.68
C GLN A 238 14.48 25.13 -5.90
N HIS A 239 15.00 24.25 -5.04
CA HIS A 239 16.22 24.52 -4.28
C HIS A 239 17.48 24.64 -5.13
N GLU A 240 17.49 24.19 -6.39
CA GLU A 240 18.60 24.42 -7.32
C GLU A 240 18.66 25.87 -7.85
N GLN A 241 17.61 26.67 -7.63
CA GLN A 241 17.52 28.03 -8.17
C GLN A 241 18.41 29.03 -7.40
N SER A 242 18.66 28.79 -6.11
CA SER A 242 19.39 29.71 -5.24
C SER A 242 20.30 28.92 -4.33
N ASP A 243 21.50 29.44 -4.04
CA ASP A 243 22.44 28.92 -3.03
C ASP A 243 21.88 29.01 -1.59
N SER A 244 20.56 28.85 -1.40
CA SER A 244 19.90 28.96 -0.12
C SER A 244 20.31 27.79 0.76
N THR A 245 20.90 28.12 1.90
CA THR A 245 21.39 27.21 2.93
C THR A 245 20.28 26.56 3.76
N ASN A 246 19.02 26.67 3.33
CA ASN A 246 17.88 26.09 4.06
C ASN A 246 17.80 24.57 3.81
N LEU A 247 18.65 23.83 4.53
CA LEU A 247 18.72 22.38 4.48
C LEU A 247 17.35 21.71 4.67
N ILE A 248 16.48 22.25 5.53
CA ILE A 248 15.14 21.69 5.78
C ILE A 248 14.22 21.90 4.57
N GLY A 249 14.24 23.10 3.96
CA GLY A 249 13.51 23.38 2.73
C GLY A 249 13.93 22.47 1.57
N ASN A 250 15.24 22.24 1.44
CA ASN A 250 15.81 21.38 0.39
C ASN A 250 15.47 19.89 0.61
N LEU A 251 15.37 19.45 1.87
CA LEU A 251 14.96 18.07 2.20
C LEU A 251 13.50 17.78 1.86
N MET A 252 12.64 18.80 1.87
CA MET A 252 11.20 18.66 1.64
C MET A 252 10.78 19.05 0.22
N ASP A 253 11.67 19.64 -0.57
CA ASP A 253 11.39 20.01 -1.95
C ASP A 253 11.32 18.78 -2.85
N ARG A 254 10.10 18.46 -3.29
CA ARG A 254 9.80 17.36 -4.20
C ARG A 254 9.14 17.84 -5.48
N THR A 255 8.97 19.14 -5.67
CA THR A 255 8.25 19.68 -6.83
C THR A 255 9.25 20.08 -7.89
N LEU A 256 9.17 19.44 -9.05
CA LEU A 256 10.02 19.77 -10.18
C LEU A 256 9.56 21.06 -10.86
N MET A 257 10.49 21.68 -11.56
CA MET A 257 10.25 22.75 -12.51
C MET A 257 10.75 22.32 -13.89
N LEU A 258 9.96 22.58 -14.93
CA LEU A 258 10.42 22.48 -16.30
C LEU A 258 11.17 23.76 -16.66
N ARG A 259 12.43 23.64 -17.05
CA ARG A 259 13.31 24.76 -17.39
C ARG A 259 13.70 24.73 -18.87
N PHE A 260 13.79 25.92 -19.47
CA PHE A 260 14.47 26.15 -20.75
C PHE A 260 15.42 27.35 -20.68
N ASP A 261 16.69 27.19 -21.05
CA ASP A 261 17.71 28.24 -21.02
C ASP A 261 17.91 28.89 -22.41
N THR A 262 17.66 30.19 -22.53
CA THR A 262 17.86 30.92 -23.79
C THR A 262 19.05 31.88 -23.79
N ARG A 263 19.86 31.92 -22.72
CA ARG A 263 20.96 32.90 -22.59
C ARG A 263 22.06 32.72 -23.63
N SER A 264 22.21 31.52 -24.17
CA SER A 264 23.15 31.18 -25.24
C SER A 264 22.64 31.54 -26.65
N TYR A 265 21.38 31.94 -26.79
CA TYR A 265 20.76 32.17 -28.10
C TYR A 265 20.98 33.59 -28.61
N PRO A 266 21.14 33.78 -29.92
CA PRO A 266 21.11 35.11 -30.52
C PRO A 266 19.77 35.81 -30.25
N PRO A 267 19.75 37.16 -30.16
CA PRO A 267 18.52 37.93 -30.01
C PRO A 267 17.45 37.52 -31.03
N ASN A 268 16.24 37.23 -30.55
CA ASN A 268 15.08 36.83 -31.36
C ASN A 268 15.21 35.53 -32.18
N LYS A 269 16.29 34.75 -32.01
CA LYS A 269 16.47 33.41 -32.63
C LYS A 269 16.32 32.25 -31.64
N HIS A 270 15.66 32.49 -30.51
CA HIS A 270 15.32 31.46 -29.52
C HIS A 270 14.03 30.72 -29.92
N PRO A 271 13.88 29.44 -29.52
CA PRO A 271 12.61 28.74 -29.62
C PRO A 271 11.49 29.45 -28.85
N LYS A 272 10.25 29.33 -29.31
CA LYS A 272 9.09 30.06 -28.76
C LYS A 272 8.31 29.27 -27.73
N GLN A 273 8.25 27.95 -27.89
CA GLN A 273 7.45 27.10 -27.03
C GLN A 273 8.11 25.73 -26.90
N LEU A 274 8.10 25.21 -25.69
CA LEU A 274 8.40 23.82 -25.36
C LEU A 274 7.08 23.15 -24.98
N THR A 275 6.83 21.93 -25.45
CA THR A 275 5.64 21.17 -25.07
C THR A 275 6.02 19.72 -24.81
N CYS A 276 5.71 19.24 -23.61
CA CYS A 276 5.84 17.83 -23.25
C CYS A 276 4.49 17.14 -23.50
N HIS A 277 4.51 15.99 -24.16
CA HIS A 277 3.36 15.13 -24.46
C HIS A 277 3.53 13.78 -23.76
N PHE A 278 2.50 13.37 -23.03
CA PHE A 278 2.44 12.16 -22.20
C PHE A 278 1.32 11.21 -22.63
N ASP A 279 0.63 11.52 -23.73
CA ASP A 279 -0.44 10.74 -24.35
C ASP A 279 0.01 10.07 -25.65
N ARG A 280 1.32 9.88 -25.81
CA ARG A 280 1.91 9.30 -27.02
C ARG A 280 2.79 8.11 -26.70
N ASP A 281 2.85 7.19 -27.66
CA ASP A 281 3.65 5.97 -27.62
C ASP A 281 5.10 6.25 -28.08
N ILE A 282 5.92 5.20 -28.14
CA ILE A 282 7.33 5.27 -28.55
C ILE A 282 7.52 5.67 -30.02
N ASN A 283 6.49 5.51 -30.85
CA ASN A 283 6.45 5.94 -32.24
C ASN A 283 5.85 7.34 -32.40
N ASN A 284 5.59 8.03 -31.28
CA ASN A 284 5.00 9.36 -31.21
C ASN A 284 3.55 9.41 -31.78
N LEU A 285 2.83 8.30 -31.69
CA LEU A 285 1.42 8.16 -32.04
C LEU A 285 0.55 8.21 -30.77
N PRO A 286 -0.75 8.55 -30.85
CA PRO A 286 -1.64 8.55 -29.69
C PRO A 286 -1.67 7.20 -28.96
N ASP A 287 -1.45 7.23 -27.65
CA ASP A 287 -1.42 6.05 -26.80
C ASP A 287 -2.74 5.85 -26.05
N LYS A 288 -3.10 4.59 -25.81
CA LYS A 288 -4.29 4.19 -25.05
C LYS A 288 -4.02 4.02 -23.55
N THR A 289 -2.77 3.95 -23.12
CA THR A 289 -2.45 3.88 -21.68
C THR A 289 -2.94 5.13 -20.98
N HIS A 290 -3.53 4.94 -19.80
CA HIS A 290 -4.05 6.02 -18.98
C HIS A 290 -2.92 6.93 -18.49
N VAL A 291 -3.08 8.25 -18.64
CA VAL A 291 -2.03 9.25 -18.33
C VAL A 291 -1.44 9.09 -16.90
N PRO A 292 -2.22 8.81 -15.85
CA PRO A 292 -1.72 8.47 -14.52
C PRO A 292 -0.67 7.35 -14.44
N GLN A 293 -0.64 6.42 -15.40
CA GLN A 293 0.34 5.34 -15.43
C GLN A 293 1.64 5.72 -16.16
N LYS A 294 1.67 6.87 -16.86
CA LYS A 294 2.81 7.31 -17.67
C LYS A 294 3.85 8.08 -16.84
N LEU A 295 5.09 8.10 -17.33
CA LEU A 295 6.23 8.81 -16.71
C LEU A 295 5.91 10.27 -16.34
N GLY A 296 5.16 10.98 -17.19
CA GLY A 296 4.76 12.36 -16.90
C GLY A 296 4.02 12.52 -15.58
N HIS A 297 3.14 11.56 -15.24
CA HIS A 297 2.42 11.60 -13.96
C HIS A 297 3.35 11.42 -12.77
N MET A 298 4.31 10.50 -12.89
CA MET A 298 5.35 10.27 -11.87
C MET A 298 6.24 11.50 -11.69
N LEU A 299 6.57 12.21 -12.77
CA LEU A 299 7.34 13.47 -12.72
C LEU A 299 6.56 14.64 -12.11
N GLY A 300 5.23 14.53 -11.98
CA GLY A 300 4.38 15.56 -11.35
C GLY A 300 3.41 16.26 -12.31
N PHE A 301 3.34 15.87 -13.59
CA PHE A 301 2.36 16.39 -14.54
C PHE A 301 0.97 15.76 -14.31
N ARG A 302 -0.10 16.51 -14.61
CA ARG A 302 -1.49 16.04 -14.45
C ARG A 302 -2.32 16.12 -15.74
N SER A 303 -1.75 16.71 -16.79
CA SER A 303 -2.37 16.86 -18.10
C SER A 303 -1.64 16.00 -19.14
N SER A 304 -2.33 15.58 -20.19
CA SER A 304 -1.74 14.82 -21.30
C SER A 304 -0.63 15.59 -22.02
N SER A 305 -0.71 16.92 -22.04
CA SER A 305 0.38 17.78 -22.52
C SER A 305 0.53 19.02 -21.65
N THR A 306 1.76 19.54 -21.57
CA THR A 306 2.07 20.78 -20.84
C THR A 306 2.99 21.68 -21.66
N LYS A 307 2.66 22.97 -21.72
CA LYS A 307 3.34 23.96 -22.55
C LYS A 307 4.10 24.96 -21.68
N LEU A 308 5.38 25.17 -21.98
CA LEU A 308 6.21 26.24 -21.44
C LEU A 308 6.43 27.30 -22.54
N ILE A 309 6.05 28.54 -22.26
CA ILE A 309 6.35 29.69 -23.11
C ILE A 309 7.80 30.10 -22.87
N ILE A 310 8.57 30.19 -23.95
CA ILE A 310 10.00 30.50 -23.90
C ILE A 310 10.21 31.98 -24.20
N VAL A 311 10.98 32.64 -23.34
CA VAL A 311 11.28 34.08 -23.43
C VAL A 311 12.76 34.27 -23.73
N SER A 312 13.08 35.28 -24.53
CA SER A 312 14.45 35.60 -24.95
C SER A 312 15.37 35.98 -23.79
N ASN A 313 16.63 35.55 -23.84
CA ASN A 313 17.73 35.97 -22.97
C ASN A 313 17.49 35.74 -21.47
N ILE A 314 16.65 34.77 -21.12
CA ILE A 314 16.39 34.36 -19.72
C ILE A 314 16.31 32.84 -19.59
N ILE A 315 16.22 32.39 -18.35
CA ILE A 315 15.81 31.01 -18.03
C ILE A 315 14.30 31.01 -17.82
N SER A 316 13.56 30.45 -18.76
CA SER A 316 12.12 30.22 -18.63
C SER A 316 11.87 29.02 -17.73
N ARG A 317 10.92 29.12 -16.80
CA ARG A 317 10.57 28.05 -15.86
C ARG A 317 9.07 27.92 -15.71
N GLN A 318 8.63 26.70 -15.42
CA GLN A 318 7.25 26.41 -15.03
C GLN A 318 7.26 25.34 -13.93
N THR A 319 6.68 25.66 -12.79
CA THR A 319 6.49 24.71 -11.69
C THR A 319 5.47 23.64 -12.09
N LEU A 320 5.79 22.39 -11.83
CA LEU A 320 4.89 21.28 -12.09
C LEU A 320 3.76 21.25 -11.04
N PRO A 321 2.56 20.77 -11.40
CA PRO A 321 1.38 20.85 -10.53
C PRO A 321 1.42 19.90 -9.32
N SER A 322 2.38 18.97 -9.27
CA SER A 322 2.46 17.97 -8.21
C SER A 322 3.91 17.56 -7.94
N PRO A 323 4.24 17.10 -6.72
CA PRO A 323 5.55 16.55 -6.43
C PRO A 323 5.81 15.27 -7.24
N ILE A 324 7.10 14.97 -7.43
CA ILE A 324 7.54 13.72 -8.01
C ILE A 324 7.12 12.54 -7.12
N ASP A 325 6.52 11.53 -7.74
CA ASP A 325 6.05 10.31 -7.08
C ASP A 325 6.57 9.07 -7.83
N LEU A 326 7.67 8.53 -7.31
CA LEU A 326 8.30 7.29 -7.79
C LEU A 326 7.82 6.06 -7.00
N ILE A 327 6.67 6.14 -6.33
CA ILE A 327 6.04 4.96 -5.73
C ILE A 327 5.42 4.11 -6.85
N GLY A 328 4.92 4.72 -7.93
CA GLY A 328 4.29 4.05 -9.07
C GLY A 328 2.86 3.60 -8.77
N PHE A 329 2.66 2.81 -7.70
CA PHE A 329 1.35 2.31 -7.31
C PHE A 329 1.23 2.15 -5.78
N LYS A 330 0.06 2.47 -5.22
CA LYS A 330 -0.18 2.59 -3.76
C LYS A 330 -0.55 1.28 -3.09
N TYR A 331 -1.24 0.40 -3.79
CA TYR A 331 -1.69 -0.88 -3.24
C TYR A 331 -1.87 -1.92 -4.33
N ALA A 332 -1.93 -3.18 -3.92
CA ALA A 332 -2.22 -4.30 -4.80
C ALA A 332 -3.42 -5.09 -4.30
N TYR A 333 -3.99 -5.88 -5.19
CA TYR A 333 -4.94 -6.93 -4.86
C TYR A 333 -4.29 -8.29 -5.07
N LEU A 334 -4.41 -9.16 -4.06
CA LEU A 334 -4.14 -10.58 -4.20
C LEU A 334 -5.43 -11.27 -4.66
N VAL A 335 -5.41 -11.74 -5.90
CA VAL A 335 -6.52 -12.46 -6.52
C VAL A 335 -6.21 -13.95 -6.45
N ILE A 336 -7.09 -14.71 -5.82
CA ILE A 336 -6.99 -16.17 -5.70
C ILE A 336 -8.27 -16.78 -6.24
N ASP A 337 -8.17 -17.42 -7.40
CA ASP A 337 -9.21 -18.27 -7.96
C ASP A 337 -9.00 -19.71 -7.47
N ASP A 338 -9.92 -20.23 -6.68
CA ASP A 338 -9.96 -21.62 -6.21
C ASP A 338 -10.93 -22.48 -7.04
N PHE A 339 -11.41 -21.93 -8.16
CA PHE A 339 -12.40 -22.51 -9.07
C PHE A 339 -13.75 -22.79 -8.40
N GLN A 340 -14.05 -22.14 -7.28
CA GLN A 340 -15.36 -22.21 -6.62
C GLN A 340 -16.19 -20.97 -6.94
N SER A 341 -17.48 -21.16 -7.24
CA SER A 341 -18.43 -20.06 -7.49
C SER A 341 -19.35 -19.79 -6.30
N ASN A 342 -19.28 -20.62 -5.25
CA ASN A 342 -20.21 -20.63 -4.12
C ASN A 342 -19.64 -19.93 -2.88
N SER A 343 -19.03 -18.75 -3.05
CA SER A 343 -18.52 -17.95 -1.94
C SER A 343 -19.06 -16.53 -1.93
N GLU A 344 -19.11 -15.94 -0.74
CA GLU A 344 -19.31 -14.50 -0.61
C GLU A 344 -18.09 -13.73 -1.13
N ARG A 345 -18.36 -12.56 -1.75
CA ARG A 345 -17.32 -11.63 -2.19
C ARG A 345 -17.23 -10.51 -1.16
N SER A 346 -16.07 -10.38 -0.54
CA SER A 346 -15.89 -9.49 0.61
C SER A 346 -15.08 -8.23 0.29
N ILE A 347 -14.32 -8.23 -0.81
CA ILE A 347 -13.56 -7.08 -1.29
C ILE A 347 -13.99 -6.77 -2.72
N VAL A 348 -14.40 -5.51 -2.95
CA VAL A 348 -14.82 -5.00 -4.26
C VAL A 348 -13.82 -3.93 -4.69
N ALA A 349 -13.39 -4.01 -5.95
CA ALA A 349 -12.50 -3.03 -6.58
C ALA A 349 -13.22 -2.39 -7.76
N ASP A 350 -14.00 -1.35 -7.47
CA ASP A 350 -14.93 -0.70 -8.40
C ASP A 350 -14.21 0.19 -9.44
N ASP A 351 -13.16 0.90 -9.01
CA ASP A 351 -12.45 1.90 -9.82
C ASP A 351 -11.31 1.33 -10.70
N ILE A 352 -11.32 0.02 -11.00
CA ILE A 352 -10.26 -0.61 -11.80
C ILE A 352 -10.35 -0.20 -13.27
N GLN A 353 -9.28 0.37 -13.80
CA GLN A 353 -9.15 0.82 -15.19
C GLN A 353 -7.92 0.17 -15.85
N SER A 354 -7.90 -1.17 -15.91
CA SER A 354 -6.77 -1.90 -16.50
C SER A 354 -6.64 -1.54 -17.97
N THR A 355 -5.42 -1.19 -18.37
CA THR A 355 -5.13 -0.81 -19.76
C THR A 355 -4.53 -1.97 -20.55
N ILE A 356 -4.07 -3.01 -19.87
CA ILE A 356 -3.39 -4.18 -20.44
C ILE A 356 -4.35 -5.38 -20.64
N GLY A 357 -5.63 -5.24 -20.28
CA GLY A 357 -6.66 -6.25 -20.58
C GLY A 357 -6.53 -7.55 -19.78
N THR A 358 -5.68 -7.56 -18.76
CA THR A 358 -5.30 -8.76 -18.01
C THR A 358 -6.40 -9.28 -17.08
N VAL A 359 -7.40 -8.46 -16.72
CA VAL A 359 -8.49 -8.94 -15.84
C VAL A 359 -9.86 -8.33 -16.09
N ASN A 360 -10.55 -8.84 -17.12
CA ASN A 360 -11.94 -8.49 -17.42
C ASN A 360 -12.96 -8.90 -16.33
N ASN A 361 -12.55 -9.65 -15.30
CA ASN A 361 -13.44 -10.20 -14.26
C ASN A 361 -13.18 -9.67 -12.83
N VAL A 362 -12.24 -8.74 -12.63
CA VAL A 362 -11.93 -8.21 -11.28
C VAL A 362 -12.81 -7.02 -10.90
N GLN A 363 -13.31 -6.25 -11.86
CA GLN A 363 -14.17 -5.07 -11.62
C GLN A 363 -15.44 -5.39 -10.79
N SER A 364 -15.94 -6.62 -10.82
CA SER A 364 -17.08 -7.07 -9.99
C SER A 364 -16.67 -7.81 -8.70
N GLY A 365 -15.44 -7.61 -8.21
CA GLY A 365 -14.91 -8.27 -7.00
C GLY A 365 -14.54 -9.75 -7.22
N GLY A 366 -14.26 -10.16 -8.45
CA GLY A 366 -13.94 -11.55 -8.78
C GLY A 366 -12.67 -12.02 -8.09
N ASN A 367 -12.80 -12.95 -7.15
CA ASN A 367 -11.71 -13.71 -6.53
C ASN A 367 -10.63 -12.90 -5.80
N ILE A 368 -10.85 -11.61 -5.54
CA ILE A 368 -9.99 -10.82 -4.66
C ILE A 368 -10.08 -11.41 -3.24
N LEU A 369 -8.96 -11.83 -2.69
CA LEU A 369 -8.88 -12.33 -1.31
C LEU A 369 -8.39 -11.26 -0.33
N ALA A 370 -7.46 -10.41 -0.78
CA ALA A 370 -6.90 -9.38 0.07
C ALA A 370 -6.44 -8.15 -0.72
N LYS A 371 -6.42 -7.00 -0.05
CA LYS A 371 -5.75 -5.77 -0.48
C LYS A 371 -4.46 -5.62 0.31
N ILE A 372 -3.35 -5.48 -0.40
CA ILE A 372 -2.01 -5.33 0.16
C ILE A 372 -1.58 -3.87 -0.02
N ASN A 373 -1.26 -3.20 1.07
CA ASN A 373 -0.76 -1.83 1.04
C ASN A 373 0.74 -1.84 0.69
N TYR A 374 1.11 -0.99 -0.27
CA TYR A 374 2.47 -0.87 -0.80
C TYR A 374 3.11 0.48 -0.48
N ARG A 375 2.54 1.23 0.49
CA ARG A 375 3.14 2.47 0.97
C ARG A 375 4.45 2.21 1.69
N ASN A 376 5.47 2.93 1.27
CA ASN A 376 6.80 2.94 1.86
C ASN A 376 6.91 4.06 2.89
N GLU A 377 6.24 3.91 4.04
CA GLU A 377 6.32 4.85 5.16
C GLU A 377 7.06 4.20 6.33
N MET A 378 7.91 4.98 7.04
CA MET A 378 8.80 4.48 8.12
C MET A 378 8.10 3.74 9.27
N ASN A 379 6.78 3.88 9.40
CA ASN A 379 5.99 3.37 10.53
C ASN A 379 5.03 2.22 10.15
N TYR A 380 5.23 1.55 9.00
CA TYR A 380 4.40 0.39 8.65
C TYR A 380 4.82 -0.86 9.44
N ASN A 381 4.07 -1.16 10.49
CA ASN A 381 4.05 -2.51 11.07
C ASN A 381 3.51 -3.50 10.03
N LEU A 382 4.09 -4.71 9.93
CA LEU A 382 3.64 -5.76 9.00
C LEU A 382 2.13 -6.05 9.10
N SER A 383 1.54 -5.86 10.28
CA SER A 383 0.12 -6.09 10.56
C SER A 383 -0.82 -5.13 9.83
N ASN A 384 -0.38 -3.92 9.46
CA ASN A 384 -1.22 -2.92 8.79
C ASN A 384 -1.09 -2.98 7.26
N ARG A 385 -0.30 -3.94 6.74
CA ARG A 385 -0.08 -4.11 5.30
C ARG A 385 -1.22 -4.86 4.62
N ILE A 386 -1.93 -5.73 5.33
CA ILE A 386 -2.95 -6.61 4.76
C ILE A 386 -4.33 -6.16 5.21
N VAL A 387 -5.21 -5.87 4.24
CA VAL A 387 -6.64 -5.73 4.46
C VAL A 387 -7.31 -6.94 3.84
N THR A 388 -7.86 -7.80 4.69
CA THR A 388 -8.42 -9.10 4.32
C THR A 388 -9.69 -9.35 5.12
N THR A 389 -10.58 -10.14 4.54
CA THR A 389 -11.79 -10.65 5.16
C THR A 389 -11.93 -12.11 4.74
N PRO A 390 -12.28 -13.03 5.65
CA PRO A 390 -12.40 -14.43 5.30
C PRO A 390 -13.41 -14.62 4.16
N ARG A 391 -13.00 -15.31 3.10
CA ARG A 391 -13.92 -15.82 2.08
C ARG A 391 -14.64 -17.03 2.68
N VAL A 392 -15.95 -16.90 2.88
CA VAL A 392 -16.80 -17.96 3.42
C VAL A 392 -17.58 -18.60 2.27
N TYR A 393 -17.59 -19.94 2.22
CA TYR A 393 -18.33 -20.70 1.21
C TYR A 393 -19.75 -21.02 1.70
N PHE A 394 -20.72 -21.09 0.79
CA PHE A 394 -22.12 -21.46 1.06
C PHE A 394 -22.32 -22.98 1.29
N GLY A 395 -21.29 -23.65 1.79
CA GLY A 395 -21.20 -25.08 2.01
C GLY A 395 -19.75 -25.54 1.94
N PRO A 396 -19.40 -26.69 2.55
CA PRO A 396 -18.02 -27.20 2.49
C PRO A 396 -17.60 -27.50 1.04
N VAL A 397 -16.44 -26.97 0.64
CA VAL A 397 -15.84 -27.19 -0.68
C VAL A 397 -14.50 -27.90 -0.57
N ASP A 398 -14.07 -28.54 -1.64
CA ASP A 398 -12.76 -29.16 -1.69
C ASP A 398 -11.84 -28.39 -2.63
N ILE A 399 -10.68 -27.96 -2.13
CA ILE A 399 -9.72 -27.15 -2.90
C ILE A 399 -8.46 -27.97 -3.15
N GLN A 400 -8.05 -28.06 -4.41
CA GLN A 400 -6.84 -28.77 -4.85
C GLN A 400 -5.90 -27.89 -5.67
N LYS A 401 -6.45 -26.98 -6.47
CA LYS A 401 -5.70 -26.09 -7.36
C LYS A 401 -6.19 -24.66 -7.18
N MET A 402 -5.27 -23.71 -7.27
CA MET A 402 -5.57 -22.28 -7.24
C MET A 402 -4.84 -21.55 -8.37
N HIS A 403 -5.44 -20.46 -8.85
CA HIS A 403 -4.81 -19.47 -9.73
C HIS A 403 -4.52 -18.21 -8.93
N ILE A 404 -3.24 -17.84 -8.85
CA ILE A 404 -2.76 -16.73 -8.05
C ILE A 404 -2.36 -15.59 -8.98
N ARG A 405 -2.92 -14.40 -8.73
CA ARG A 405 -2.52 -13.17 -9.42
C ARG A 405 -2.29 -12.03 -8.45
N LEU A 406 -1.26 -11.23 -8.74
CA LEU A 406 -0.95 -10.02 -8.00
C LEU A 406 -1.06 -8.81 -8.93
N ILE A 407 -2.07 -7.96 -8.69
CA ILE A 407 -2.41 -6.82 -9.55
C ILE A 407 -2.34 -5.50 -8.78
N ASN A 408 -1.99 -4.40 -9.45
CA ASN A 408 -1.92 -3.07 -8.86
C ASN A 408 -3.31 -2.40 -8.74
N GLU A 409 -3.39 -1.15 -8.24
CA GLU A 409 -4.66 -0.41 -8.15
C GLU A 409 -5.38 -0.17 -9.49
N TYR A 410 -4.66 -0.23 -10.60
CA TYR A 410 -5.23 -0.08 -11.93
C TYR A 410 -5.74 -1.41 -12.48
N GLY A 411 -5.47 -2.54 -11.82
CA GLY A 411 -5.82 -3.88 -12.26
C GLY A 411 -4.83 -4.51 -13.24
N ASP A 412 -3.67 -3.90 -13.43
CA ASP A 412 -2.59 -4.45 -14.25
C ASP A 412 -1.70 -5.36 -13.38
N LEU A 413 -1.14 -6.42 -13.95
CA LEU A 413 -0.21 -7.31 -13.23
C LEU A 413 0.98 -6.51 -12.71
N ILE A 414 1.35 -6.76 -11.46
CA ILE A 414 2.57 -6.18 -10.91
C ILE A 414 3.77 -6.80 -11.60
N ASP A 415 4.76 -5.98 -11.91
CA ASP A 415 6.01 -6.42 -12.51
C ASP A 415 7.09 -6.60 -11.43
N THR A 416 7.34 -7.87 -11.07
CA THR A 416 8.41 -8.27 -10.12
C THR A 416 9.72 -8.60 -10.82
N LYS A 417 9.74 -8.59 -12.16
CA LYS A 417 10.83 -9.09 -13.00
C LYS A 417 11.32 -10.48 -12.54
N GLY A 418 10.39 -11.37 -12.20
CA GLY A 418 10.68 -12.74 -11.73
C GLY A 418 11.18 -12.85 -10.29
N SER A 419 11.04 -11.80 -9.47
CA SER A 419 11.31 -11.91 -8.04
C SER A 419 10.26 -12.78 -7.35
N ASP A 420 10.72 -13.72 -6.54
CA ASP A 420 9.85 -14.59 -5.74
C ASP A 420 9.21 -13.82 -4.57
N TRP A 421 8.01 -14.26 -4.19
CA TRP A 421 7.26 -13.84 -3.01
C TRP A 421 6.38 -14.98 -2.51
N SER A 422 5.88 -14.85 -1.29
CA SER A 422 5.07 -15.89 -0.64
C SER A 422 3.96 -15.29 0.22
N PHE A 423 3.00 -16.13 0.57
CA PHE A 423 1.92 -15.75 1.47
C PHE A 423 1.36 -16.98 2.19
N THR A 424 0.68 -16.76 3.31
CA THR A 424 0.07 -17.83 4.09
C THR A 424 -1.43 -17.65 4.22
N LEU A 425 -2.17 -18.72 3.96
CA LEU A 425 -3.61 -18.82 4.11
C LEU A 425 -3.97 -19.55 5.41
N ARG A 426 -4.96 -19.02 6.13
CA ARG A 426 -5.68 -19.75 7.16
C ARG A 426 -6.92 -20.38 6.55
N VAL A 427 -7.03 -21.70 6.69
CA VAL A 427 -8.09 -22.52 6.12
C VAL A 427 -8.88 -23.16 7.26
N ILE A 428 -10.19 -22.94 7.29
CA ILE A 428 -11.08 -23.59 8.25
C ILE A 428 -11.81 -24.73 7.55
N THR A 429 -11.73 -25.94 8.12
CA THR A 429 -12.36 -27.15 7.59
C THR A 429 -13.30 -27.77 8.62
N SER A 430 -14.42 -28.35 8.17
CA SER A 430 -15.30 -29.14 9.06
C SER A 430 -14.77 -30.56 9.28
N TYR A 431 -15.02 -31.11 10.46
CA TYR A 431 -14.78 -32.52 10.76
C TYR A 431 -15.60 -33.43 9.82
N ALA A 432 -15.05 -34.60 9.53
CA ALA A 432 -15.77 -35.64 8.81
C ALA A 432 -16.76 -36.38 9.72
#